data_AF-A0A1Y1LXY2-F1
#
_entry.id   AF-A0A1Y1LXY2-F1
#
_cell.length_a   1.000
_cell.length_b   1.000
_cell.length_c   1.000
_cell.angle_alpha   90.00
_cell.angle_beta   90.00
_cell.angle_gamma   90.00
#
_symmetry.space_group_name_H-M   'P 1'
#
loop_
_entity.id
_entity.type
_entity.pdbx_description
1 polymer ?
#
loop_
_entity_poly.entity_id
_entity_poly.type
_entity_poly.pdbx_seq_one_letter_code
_entity_poly.pdbx_strand_id
1 'polypeptide(L)'
;RQIPAVVTRCIEEVELRGMDQEGIYRKTGGNSQVNMIKDGFDKNENFDISDPDLDITAVTSVLKQYFRKLPTPLLTFDVYERVLESNAIADETERCSHLRKTFASMPERHSDCLEFLMFHLNRVALREPENLMSPKNLAVVFAPTIMRDLSIEREMTDMHSKNIAIQFVIENTNRIFDDSC
;
A
#
# COMPACT_ATOMS: atom_id res chain seq x y z
N ARG A 1 -4.60 -1.31 -17.32
CA ARG A 1 -3.66 -1.14 -16.20
C ARG A 1 -2.61 -2.23 -16.26
N GLN A 2 -1.32 -1.89 -16.30
CA GLN A 2 -0.24 -2.88 -16.25
C GLN A 2 0.39 -2.90 -14.86
N ILE A 3 -0.25 -3.62 -13.95
CA ILE A 3 0.20 -3.80 -12.57
C ILE A 3 1.09 -5.06 -12.50
N PRO A 4 2.24 -5.02 -11.81
CA PRO A 4 3.13 -6.17 -11.68
C PRO A 4 2.42 -7.40 -11.08
N ALA A 5 2.69 -8.59 -11.62
CA ALA A 5 2.05 -9.84 -11.18
C ALA A 5 2.21 -10.11 -9.68
N VAL A 6 3.38 -9.81 -9.10
CA VAL A 6 3.60 -9.94 -7.65
C VAL A 6 2.65 -9.06 -6.83
N VAL A 7 2.26 -7.89 -7.34
CA VAL A 7 1.31 -7.00 -6.66
C VAL A 7 -0.12 -7.55 -6.77
N THR A 8 -0.57 -7.88 -7.98
CA THR A 8 -1.93 -8.41 -8.18
C THR A 8 -2.13 -9.72 -7.45
N ARG A 9 -1.22 -10.68 -7.63
CA ARG A 9 -1.33 -12.03 -7.06
C ARG A 9 -1.28 -12.00 -5.54
N CYS A 10 -0.37 -11.23 -4.93
CA CYS A 10 -0.34 -11.13 -3.47
C CYS A 10 -1.60 -10.47 -2.90
N ILE A 11 -2.14 -9.45 -3.55
CA ILE A 11 -3.38 -8.79 -3.11
C ILE A 11 -4.57 -9.74 -3.27
N GLU A 12 -4.71 -10.40 -4.41
CA GLU A 12 -5.76 -11.41 -4.67
C GLU A 12 -5.74 -12.51 -3.62
N GLU A 13 -4.56 -13.02 -3.27
CA GLU A 13 -4.40 -14.07 -2.27
C GLU A 13 -4.81 -13.58 -0.86
N VAL A 14 -4.48 -12.33 -0.50
CA VAL A 14 -4.93 -11.72 0.76
C VAL A 14 -6.44 -11.53 0.76
N GLU A 15 -7.04 -11.13 -0.36
CA GLU A 15 -8.50 -10.98 -0.47
C GLU A 15 -9.23 -12.32 -0.39
N LEU A 16 -8.62 -13.38 -0.92
CA LEU A 16 -9.20 -14.71 -0.93
C LEU A 16 -9.25 -15.34 0.46
N ARG A 17 -8.18 -15.23 1.26
CA ARG A 17 -8.07 -15.95 2.55
C ARG A 17 -7.46 -15.18 3.72
N GLY A 18 -6.97 -13.96 3.49
CA GLY A 18 -6.26 -13.16 4.49
C GLY A 18 -7.11 -12.09 5.17
N MET A 19 -8.31 -11.82 4.68
CA MET A 19 -9.11 -10.65 5.07
C MET A 19 -9.53 -10.63 6.54
N ASP A 20 -9.66 -11.79 7.17
CA ASP A 20 -10.10 -11.94 8.57
C ASP A 20 -8.91 -12.26 9.51
N GLN A 21 -7.69 -12.30 8.98
CA GLN A 21 -6.49 -12.56 9.77
C GLN A 21 -6.20 -11.36 10.69
N GLU A 22 -6.29 -11.59 11.99
CA GLU A 22 -5.95 -10.58 13.00
C GLU A 22 -4.53 -10.04 12.77
N GLY A 23 -4.42 -8.72 12.60
CA GLY A 23 -3.16 -8.04 12.35
C GLY A 23 -2.58 -8.28 10.95
N ILE A 24 -3.40 -8.57 9.94
CA ILE A 24 -2.96 -8.66 8.54
C ILE A 24 -2.13 -7.42 8.16
N TYR A 25 -1.05 -7.60 7.42
CA TYR A 25 0.00 -6.59 7.16
C TYR A 25 0.85 -6.13 8.35
N ARG A 26 0.33 -6.11 9.58
CA ARG A 26 1.12 -5.78 10.78
C ARG A 26 2.06 -6.92 11.16
N LYS A 27 1.58 -8.17 11.12
CA LYS A 27 2.39 -9.36 11.41
C LYS A 27 3.40 -9.62 10.29
N THR A 28 4.53 -10.24 10.66
CA THR A 28 5.65 -10.55 9.75
C THR A 28 5.73 -12.05 9.54
N GLY A 29 5.59 -12.51 8.29
CA GLY A 29 5.76 -13.92 7.96
C GLY A 29 7.20 -14.43 8.05
N GLY A 30 7.32 -15.76 8.16
CA GLY A 30 8.60 -16.45 8.29
C GLY A 30 9.51 -16.24 7.08
N ASN A 31 10.79 -15.94 7.34
CA ASN A 31 11.79 -15.64 6.29
C ASN A 31 11.92 -16.75 5.23
N SER A 32 11.75 -18.01 5.61
CA SER A 32 11.83 -19.15 4.68
C SER A 32 10.76 -19.06 3.58
N GLN A 33 9.48 -18.94 3.97
CA GLN A 33 8.38 -18.82 3.01
C GLN A 33 8.43 -17.49 2.24
N VAL A 34 8.82 -16.39 2.90
CA VAL A 34 9.01 -15.10 2.24
C VAL A 34 10.05 -15.19 1.12
N ASN A 35 11.17 -15.87 1.34
CA ASN A 35 12.20 -16.02 0.31
C ASN A 35 11.76 -16.99 -0.79
N MET A 36 11.09 -18.09 -0.44
CA MET A 36 10.50 -19.01 -1.41
C MET A 36 9.57 -18.29 -2.40
N ILE A 37 8.64 -17.47 -1.89
CA ILE A 37 7.69 -16.72 -2.73
C ILE A 37 8.42 -15.74 -3.65
N LYS A 38 9.41 -15.00 -3.14
CA LYS A 38 10.19 -14.06 -3.95
C LYS A 38 10.97 -14.76 -5.05
N ASP A 39 11.72 -15.80 -4.70
CA ASP A 39 12.51 -16.58 -5.66
C ASP A 39 11.59 -17.23 -6.71
N GLY A 40 10.36 -17.57 -6.31
CA GLY A 40 9.30 -18.01 -7.21
C GLY A 40 8.93 -16.96 -8.24
N PHE A 41 8.55 -15.75 -7.80
CA PHE A 41 8.21 -14.63 -8.69
C PHE A 41 9.38 -14.18 -9.57
N ASP A 42 10.62 -14.20 -9.05
CA ASP A 42 11.82 -13.82 -9.81
C ASP A 42 12.11 -14.80 -10.96
N LYS A 43 11.74 -16.08 -10.80
CA LYS A 43 11.90 -17.11 -11.85
C LYS A 43 10.72 -17.17 -12.80
N ASN A 44 9.51 -16.95 -12.29
CA ASN A 44 8.27 -17.03 -13.05
C ASN A 44 7.25 -16.04 -12.48
N GLU A 45 6.84 -15.06 -13.27
CA GLU A 45 5.81 -14.09 -12.90
C GLU A 45 4.46 -14.75 -12.54
N ASN A 46 4.22 -15.97 -13.02
CA ASN A 46 3.02 -16.77 -12.74
C ASN A 46 3.22 -17.80 -11.62
N PHE A 47 4.23 -17.62 -10.76
CA PHE A 47 4.44 -18.50 -9.61
C PHE A 47 3.17 -18.64 -8.77
N ASP A 48 2.85 -19.87 -8.39
CA ASP A 48 1.64 -20.21 -7.65
C ASP A 48 1.87 -20.00 -6.15
N ILE A 49 1.02 -19.17 -5.54
CA ILE A 49 1.02 -18.88 -4.11
C ILE A 49 -0.31 -19.26 -3.43
N SER A 50 -1.15 -20.02 -4.13
CA SER A 50 -2.48 -20.47 -3.66
C SER A 50 -2.42 -21.68 -2.71
N ASP A 51 -1.21 -22.18 -2.42
CA ASP A 51 -1.00 -23.25 -1.45
C ASP A 51 -1.55 -22.84 -0.07
N PRO A 52 -2.55 -23.55 0.48
CA PRO A 52 -3.13 -23.24 1.78
C PRO A 52 -2.12 -23.31 2.94
N ASP A 53 -1.05 -24.09 2.80
CA ASP A 53 0.02 -24.21 3.81
C ASP A 53 0.98 -23.01 3.80
N LEU A 54 0.87 -22.12 2.80
CA LEU A 54 1.62 -20.89 2.74
C LEU A 54 1.05 -19.86 3.72
N ASP A 55 1.85 -19.39 4.68
CA ASP A 55 1.39 -18.37 5.63
C ASP A 55 1.05 -17.06 4.91
N ILE A 56 -0.16 -16.55 5.14
CA ILE A 56 -0.60 -15.29 4.52
C ILE A 56 0.27 -14.10 4.95
N THR A 57 0.88 -14.17 6.14
CA THR A 57 1.82 -13.16 6.60
C THR A 57 3.15 -13.20 5.82
N ALA A 58 3.48 -14.32 5.15
CA ALA A 58 4.59 -14.38 4.21
C ALA A 58 4.24 -13.66 2.90
N VAL A 59 3.03 -13.88 2.37
CA VAL A 59 2.52 -13.18 1.17
C VAL A 59 2.50 -11.66 1.38
N THR A 60 1.92 -11.19 2.48
CA THR A 60 1.90 -9.75 2.81
C THR A 60 3.31 -9.17 3.02
N SER A 61 4.25 -9.97 3.57
CA SER A 61 5.65 -9.57 3.69
C SER A 61 6.34 -9.42 2.33
N VAL A 62 6.04 -10.29 1.36
CA VAL A 62 6.55 -10.14 -0.01
C VAL A 62 6.02 -8.89 -0.67
N LEU A 63 4.71 -8.64 -0.59
CA LEU A 63 4.10 -7.42 -1.13
C LEU A 63 4.75 -6.15 -0.55
N LYS A 64 4.89 -6.08 0.77
CA LYS A 64 5.56 -4.94 1.44
C LYS A 64 7.01 -4.79 0.97
N GLN A 65 7.74 -5.90 0.83
CA GLN A 65 9.14 -5.87 0.41
C GLN A 65 9.31 -5.48 -1.06
N TYR A 66 8.39 -5.87 -1.92
CA TYR A 66 8.38 -5.45 -3.32
C TYR A 66 8.36 -3.91 -3.42
N PHE A 67 7.40 -3.25 -2.77
CA PHE A 67 7.32 -1.78 -2.76
C PHE A 67 8.55 -1.11 -2.11
N ARG A 68 9.06 -1.68 -1.00
CA ARG A 68 10.27 -1.17 -0.34
C ARG A 68 11.53 -1.25 -1.19
N LYS A 69 11.60 -2.20 -2.13
CA LYS A 69 12.78 -2.43 -2.99
C LYS A 69 12.71 -1.70 -4.32
N LEU A 70 11.59 -1.09 -4.69
CA LEU A 70 11.51 -0.30 -5.91
C LEU A 70 12.61 0.79 -5.91
N PRO A 71 13.31 1.05 -7.04
CA PRO A 71 14.31 2.13 -7.09
C PRO A 71 13.69 3.49 -6.78
N THR A 72 12.53 3.76 -7.36
CA THR A 72 11.67 4.91 -7.04
C THR A 72 10.51 4.42 -6.19
N PRO A 73 10.22 5.04 -5.03
CA PRO A 73 9.08 4.62 -4.20
C PRO A 73 7.77 4.72 -4.97
N LEU A 74 6.74 3.98 -4.53
CA LEU A 74 5.45 3.97 -5.23
C LEU A 74 4.88 5.38 -5.35
N LEU A 75 4.93 6.16 -4.26
CA LEU A 75 4.54 7.58 -4.24
C LEU A 75 5.66 8.54 -4.69
N THR A 76 6.57 8.07 -5.56
CA THR A 76 7.71 8.78 -6.16
C THR A 76 8.47 9.73 -5.21
N PHE A 77 9.48 10.43 -5.72
CA PHE A 77 10.11 11.51 -4.95
C PHE A 77 9.40 12.85 -5.21
N ASP A 78 8.85 13.02 -6.42
CA ASP A 78 8.28 14.28 -6.90
C ASP A 78 6.91 14.65 -6.31
N VAL A 79 6.17 13.68 -5.76
CA VAL A 79 4.90 13.95 -5.08
C VAL A 79 5.01 13.90 -3.56
N TYR A 80 6.17 13.56 -3.01
CA TYR A 80 6.37 13.40 -1.56
C TYR A 80 5.87 14.63 -0.78
N GLU A 81 6.36 15.83 -1.15
CA GLU A 81 5.95 17.09 -0.53
C GLU A 81 4.45 17.35 -0.67
N ARG A 82 3.92 17.22 -1.89
CA ARG A 82 2.53 17.51 -2.21
C ARG A 82 1.57 16.61 -1.42
N VAL A 83 1.97 15.36 -1.15
CA VAL A 83 1.20 14.46 -0.29
C VAL A 83 1.20 14.95 1.16
N LEU A 84 2.33 15.43 1.69
CA LEU A 84 2.41 15.97 3.05
C LEU A 84 1.66 17.30 3.21
N GLU A 85 1.78 18.20 2.23
CA GLU A 85 1.05 19.47 2.17
C GLU A 85 -0.46 19.28 2.24
N SER A 86 -0.97 18.14 1.75
CA SER A 86 -2.41 17.81 1.84
C SER A 86 -2.93 17.82 3.27
N ASN A 87 -2.09 17.55 4.27
CA ASN A 87 -2.48 17.55 5.69
C ASN A 87 -2.92 18.94 6.19
N ALA A 88 -2.49 20.02 5.53
CA ALA A 88 -2.88 21.38 5.87
C ALA A 88 -4.23 21.80 5.26
N ILE A 89 -4.77 21.01 4.33
CA ILE A 89 -6.06 21.29 3.67
C ILE A 89 -7.18 20.79 4.57
N ALA A 90 -7.92 21.72 5.19
CA ALA A 90 -8.97 21.40 6.14
C ALA A 90 -10.25 20.87 5.48
N ASP A 91 -10.62 21.38 4.31
CA ASP A 91 -11.78 20.88 3.57
C ASP A 91 -11.46 19.53 2.93
N GLU A 92 -12.25 18.52 3.28
CA GLU A 92 -12.04 17.13 2.83
C GLU A 92 -12.15 17.00 1.31
N THR A 93 -13.05 17.75 0.67
CA THR A 93 -13.28 17.69 -0.78
C THR A 93 -12.12 18.33 -1.53
N GLU A 94 -11.65 19.49 -1.07
CA GLU A 94 -10.44 20.14 -1.60
C GLU A 94 -9.21 19.24 -1.41
N ARG A 95 -9.08 18.60 -0.25
CA ARG A 95 -7.97 17.68 0.03
C ARG A 95 -8.00 16.47 -0.90
N CYS A 96 -9.17 15.88 -1.14
CA CYS A 96 -9.34 14.80 -2.12
C CYS A 96 -8.98 15.27 -3.54
N SER A 97 -9.41 16.46 -3.95
CA SER A 97 -9.11 17.04 -5.27
C SER A 97 -7.60 17.29 -5.45
N HIS A 98 -6.94 17.80 -4.41
CA HIS A 98 -5.48 18.00 -4.39
C HIS A 98 -4.73 16.68 -4.54
N LEU A 99 -5.10 15.66 -3.76
CA LEU A 99 -4.47 14.34 -3.81
C LEU A 99 -4.71 13.65 -5.16
N ARG A 100 -5.93 13.74 -5.72
CA ARG A 100 -6.24 13.23 -7.06
C ARG A 100 -5.34 13.83 -8.14
N LYS A 101 -5.20 15.16 -8.17
CA LYS A 101 -4.29 15.86 -9.09
C LYS A 101 -2.84 15.47 -8.88
N THR A 102 -2.43 15.31 -7.61
CA THR A 102 -1.09 14.90 -7.23
C THR A 102 -0.77 13.51 -7.78
N PHE A 103 -1.66 12.53 -7.57
CA PHE A 103 -1.48 11.17 -8.04
C PHE A 103 -1.56 11.04 -9.56
N ALA A 104 -2.43 11.82 -10.22
CA ALA A 104 -2.51 11.89 -11.68
C ALA A 104 -1.24 12.47 -12.35
N SER A 105 -0.40 13.17 -11.59
CA SER A 105 0.89 13.68 -12.10
C SER A 105 2.04 12.66 -12.03
N MET A 106 1.82 11.50 -11.40
CA MET A 106 2.81 10.42 -11.36
C MET A 106 2.84 9.66 -12.69
N PRO A 107 3.93 8.89 -12.95
CA PRO A 107 3.92 7.94 -14.07
C PRO A 107 2.75 6.94 -13.96
N GLU A 108 2.12 6.61 -15.09
CA GLU A 108 0.92 5.77 -15.16
C GLU A 108 1.04 4.45 -14.37
N ARG A 109 2.19 3.78 -14.45
CA ARG A 109 2.44 2.53 -13.70
C ARG A 109 2.40 2.73 -12.19
N HIS A 110 2.86 3.87 -11.68
CA HIS A 110 2.84 4.21 -10.26
C HIS A 110 1.41 4.56 -9.81
N SER A 111 0.68 5.37 -10.58
CA SER A 111 -0.71 5.71 -10.26
C SER A 111 -1.62 4.49 -10.29
N ASP A 112 -1.49 3.61 -11.30
CA ASP A 112 -2.25 2.36 -11.40
C ASP A 112 -2.01 1.44 -10.18
N CYS A 113 -0.74 1.27 -9.78
CA CYS A 113 -0.38 0.45 -8.63
C CYS A 113 -0.87 1.06 -7.31
N LEU A 114 -0.78 2.39 -7.17
CA LEU A 114 -1.26 3.10 -5.99
C LEU A 114 -2.77 2.92 -5.85
N GLU A 115 -3.53 3.18 -6.91
CA GLU A 115 -4.98 3.03 -6.91
C GLU A 115 -5.37 1.60 -6.50
N PHE A 116 -4.78 0.59 -7.14
CA PHE A 116 -5.06 -0.81 -6.85
C PHE A 116 -4.76 -1.18 -5.38
N LEU A 117 -3.63 -0.70 -4.85
CA LEU A 117 -3.28 -0.88 -3.45
C LEU A 117 -4.26 -0.17 -2.51
N MET A 118 -4.63 1.09 -2.78
CA MET A 118 -5.52 1.86 -1.91
C MET A 118 -6.92 1.25 -1.83
N PHE A 119 -7.48 0.77 -2.95
CA PHE A 119 -8.73 0.03 -2.94
C PHE A 119 -8.66 -1.25 -2.11
N HIS A 120 -7.57 -1.99 -2.21
CA HIS A 120 -7.35 -3.17 -1.36
C HIS A 120 -7.28 -2.80 0.13
N LEU A 121 -6.48 -1.80 0.49
CA LEU A 121 -6.33 -1.37 1.89
C LEU A 121 -7.64 -0.82 2.47
N ASN A 122 -8.44 -0.12 1.66
CA ASN A 122 -9.78 0.31 2.05
C ASN A 122 -10.67 -0.90 2.36
N ARG A 123 -10.68 -1.95 1.51
CA ARG A 123 -11.41 -3.20 1.79
C ARG A 123 -10.94 -3.91 3.06
N VAL A 124 -9.64 -3.92 3.34
CA VAL A 124 -9.09 -4.49 4.58
C VAL A 124 -9.57 -3.70 5.79
N ALA A 125 -9.53 -2.37 5.72
CA ALA A 125 -10.00 -1.48 6.77
C ALA A 125 -11.49 -1.64 7.07
N LEU A 126 -12.31 -1.91 6.05
CA LEU A 126 -13.74 -2.18 6.24
C LEU A 126 -14.03 -3.46 7.05
N ARG A 127 -13.04 -4.35 7.21
CA ARG A 127 -13.09 -5.55 8.06
C ARG A 127 -12.31 -5.39 9.36
N GLU A 128 -12.10 -4.15 9.81
CA GLU A 128 -11.46 -3.87 11.10
C GLU A 128 -12.06 -4.66 12.29
N PRO A 129 -13.39 -4.87 12.40
CA PRO A 129 -13.97 -5.65 13.50
C PRO A 129 -13.42 -7.08 13.60
N GLU A 130 -13.04 -7.70 12.48
CA GLU A 130 -12.49 -9.04 12.41
C GLU A 130 -10.96 -9.05 12.48
N ASN A 131 -10.30 -8.22 11.66
CA ASN A 131 -8.85 -8.27 11.47
C ASN A 131 -8.06 -7.27 12.34
N LEU A 132 -8.73 -6.37 13.05
CA LEU A 132 -8.16 -5.33 13.93
C LEU A 132 -7.26 -4.30 13.22
N MET A 133 -7.39 -4.15 11.91
CA MET A 133 -6.57 -3.25 11.08
C MET A 133 -7.37 -2.06 10.58
N SER A 134 -7.48 -1.02 11.43
CA SER A 134 -8.01 0.28 11.05
C SER A 134 -7.22 0.97 9.94
N PRO A 135 -7.79 2.00 9.26
CA PRO A 135 -7.03 2.83 8.31
C PRO A 135 -5.74 3.40 8.91
N LYS A 136 -5.78 3.80 10.18
CA LYS A 136 -4.61 4.26 10.93
C LYS A 136 -3.55 3.16 11.09
N ASN A 137 -3.97 1.95 11.48
CA ASN A 137 -3.05 0.81 11.65
C ASN A 137 -2.40 0.42 10.32
N LEU A 138 -3.15 0.43 9.23
CA LEU A 138 -2.64 0.17 7.88
C LEU A 138 -1.68 1.28 7.43
N ALA A 139 -2.00 2.55 7.68
CA ALA A 139 -1.15 3.67 7.32
C ALA A 139 0.22 3.61 8.01
N VAL A 140 0.28 3.23 9.29
CA VAL A 140 1.56 3.01 10.00
C VAL A 140 2.44 1.97 9.31
N VAL A 141 1.83 0.92 8.72
CA VAL A 141 2.57 -0.13 8.00
C VAL A 141 2.98 0.34 6.60
N PHE A 142 2.05 0.97 5.87
CA PHE A 142 2.20 1.25 4.46
C PHE A 142 2.89 2.57 4.15
N ALA A 143 2.73 3.62 4.95
CA ALA A 143 3.39 4.90 4.72
C ALA A 143 4.92 4.78 4.55
N PRO A 144 5.70 4.12 5.44
CA PRO A 144 7.12 3.91 5.20
C PRO A 144 7.42 2.85 4.12
N THR A 145 6.42 2.08 3.70
CA THR A 145 6.57 1.06 2.65
C THR A 145 6.46 1.66 1.25
N ILE A 146 5.62 2.70 1.07
CA ILE A 146 5.31 3.29 -0.23
C ILE A 146 5.81 4.73 -0.40
N MET A 147 6.17 5.42 0.68
CA MET A 147 6.76 6.77 0.69
C MET A 147 8.15 6.75 1.33
N ARG A 148 9.15 7.29 0.62
CA ARG A 148 10.52 7.45 1.10
C ARG A 148 11.09 8.78 0.62
N ASP A 149 11.86 9.44 1.46
CA ASP A 149 12.67 10.59 1.09
C ASP A 149 14.13 10.14 0.84
N LEU A 150 14.93 10.97 0.17
CA LEU A 150 16.36 10.71 -0.02
C LEU A 150 17.16 10.94 1.28
N SER A 151 16.62 11.74 2.20
CA SER A 151 17.19 12.02 3.52
C SER A 151 16.51 11.17 4.60
N ILE A 152 17.32 10.35 5.29
CA ILE A 152 16.87 9.54 6.42
C ILE A 152 16.35 10.42 7.57
N GLU A 153 17.01 11.55 7.85
CA GLU A 153 16.59 12.48 8.89
C GLU A 153 15.20 13.05 8.62
N ARG A 154 14.94 13.32 7.33
CA ARG A 154 13.66 13.81 6.89
C ARG A 154 12.57 12.74 7.01
N GLU A 155 12.86 11.50 6.62
CA GLU A 155 11.93 10.39 6.81
C GLU A 155 11.51 10.20 8.27
N MET A 156 12.45 10.39 9.21
CA MET A 156 12.17 10.32 10.65
C MET A 156 11.29 11.48 11.12
N THR A 157 11.58 12.69 10.66
CA THR A 157 10.84 13.90 11.03
C THR A 157 9.40 13.86 10.51
N ASP A 158 9.22 13.41 9.27
CA ASP A 158 7.92 13.37 8.60
C ASP A 158 7.10 12.12 8.93
N MET A 159 7.62 11.18 9.72
CA MET A 159 6.99 9.88 9.96
C MET A 159 5.52 9.99 10.38
N HIS A 160 5.20 10.91 11.28
CA HIS A 160 3.82 11.14 11.72
C HIS A 160 2.95 11.73 10.61
N SER A 161 3.48 12.74 9.89
CA SER A 161 2.80 13.39 8.76
C SER A 161 2.51 12.43 7.61
N LYS A 162 3.45 11.52 7.31
CA LYS A 162 3.25 10.43 6.32
C LYS A 162 2.08 9.54 6.73
N ASN A 163 2.03 9.13 8.00
CA ASN A 163 0.95 8.28 8.49
C ASN A 163 -0.42 8.96 8.39
N ILE A 164 -0.52 10.26 8.74
CA ILE A 164 -1.78 11.02 8.61
C ILE A 164 -2.23 11.11 7.14
N ALA A 165 -1.29 11.40 6.23
CA ALA A 165 -1.61 11.52 4.82
C ALA A 165 -2.13 10.19 4.25
N ILE A 166 -1.43 9.08 4.52
CA ILE A 166 -1.84 7.76 4.02
C ILE A 166 -3.12 7.26 4.67
N GLN A 167 -3.34 7.54 5.96
CA GLN A 167 -4.60 7.22 6.62
C GLN A 167 -5.77 7.89 5.87
N PHE A 168 -5.65 9.19 5.57
CA PHE A 168 -6.69 9.92 4.86
C PHE A 168 -6.95 9.35 3.46
N VAL A 169 -5.91 8.93 2.74
CA VAL A 169 -6.05 8.31 1.41
C VAL A 169 -6.81 6.97 1.50
N ILE A 170 -6.54 6.16 2.52
CA ILE A 170 -7.26 4.89 2.76
C ILE A 170 -8.73 5.15 3.09
N GLU A 171 -9.02 6.13 3.94
CA GLU A 171 -10.39 6.51 4.33
C GLU A 171 -11.20 7.07 3.15
N ASN A 172 -10.54 7.83 2.27
CA ASN A 172 -11.17 8.55 1.17
C ASN A 172 -10.88 7.94 -0.21
N THR A 173 -10.51 6.66 -0.27
CA THR A 173 -10.09 5.99 -1.51
C THR A 173 -11.10 6.18 -2.64
N ASN A 174 -12.39 5.94 -2.40
CA ASN A 174 -13.43 6.12 -3.42
C ASN A 174 -13.49 7.58 -3.89
N ARG A 175 -13.42 8.56 -2.97
CA ARG A 175 -13.49 9.99 -3.32
C ARG A 175 -12.25 10.50 -4.07
N ILE A 176 -11.11 9.83 -3.95
CA ILE A 176 -9.86 10.22 -4.59
C ILE A 176 -9.69 9.54 -5.95
N PHE A 177 -10.10 8.28 -6.10
CA PHE A 177 -9.80 7.47 -7.28
C PHE A 177 -11.01 7.12 -8.13
N ASP A 178 -12.24 7.20 -7.62
CA ASP A 178 -13.44 6.98 -8.44
C ASP A 178 -13.73 8.25 -9.26
N ASP A 179 -13.91 8.11 -10.57
CA ASP A 179 -14.20 9.21 -11.50
C ASP A 179 -15.68 9.65 -11.43
N SER A 180 -16.46 9.03 -10.55
CA SER A 180 -17.93 9.14 -10.46
C SER A 180 -18.44 10.26 -9.52
N CYS A 181 -17.60 11.23 -9.13
CA CYS A 181 -17.98 12.35 -8.24
C CYS A 181 -17.89 13.72 -8.93
#